data_AF-A0A502F5G7-F1
#
_entry.id   AF-A0A502F5G7-F1
#
_cell.length_a   1.000
_cell.length_b   1.000
_cell.length_c   1.000
_cell.angle_alpha   90.00
_cell.angle_beta   90.00
_cell.angle_gamma   90.00
#
_symmetry.space_group_name_H-M   'P 1'
#
loop_
_entity.id
_entity.type
_entity.pdbx_description
1 polymer ?
#
loop_
_entity_poly.entity_id
_entity_poly.type
_entity_poly.pdbx_seq_one_letter_code
_entity_poly.pdbx_strand_id
1 'polypeptide(L)'
;MGTAYHWALGWLGISKGRGHPLPPEMPRCASQPAPGPTLEPASADLGRRLWQEASPAAGTLVPVYLASRRLTLPDDAPLRFHPAAWRNRANGLTGPAMLAQMTDPATAKPLGVHVTYLRPDGSEKAEGAGAKIKLGRAGVVRLVPDEEVAEGLGLAEGIETALATMQHFQWAPVWAAGDAGSIAGFPVLNGIEELTVFADSDDRGAGLGAARKCASRWAKAGRLARITAAPAGSDFADLAWRAA
;
A
#
# COMPACT_ATOMS: atom_id res chain seq x y z
N MET A 1 -17.30 37.61 -22.62
CA MET A 1 -16.29 36.52 -22.56
C MET A 1 -15.62 36.60 -21.21
N GLY A 2 -15.89 35.61 -20.35
CA GLY A 2 -15.76 35.72 -18.89
C GLY A 2 -14.38 35.39 -18.32
N THR A 3 -14.24 35.71 -17.04
CA THR A 3 -13.10 35.57 -16.12
C THR A 3 -12.34 34.23 -16.17
N ALA A 4 -12.96 33.15 -16.66
CA ALA A 4 -12.31 31.86 -16.88
C ALA A 4 -11.18 31.91 -17.93
N TYR A 5 -11.29 32.76 -18.96
CA TYR A 5 -10.27 32.90 -20.00
C TYR A 5 -8.97 33.51 -19.44
N HIS A 6 -9.09 34.49 -18.55
CA HIS A 6 -7.93 35.12 -17.91
C HIS A 6 -7.29 34.23 -16.84
N TRP A 7 -8.06 33.37 -16.17
CA TRP A 7 -7.51 32.38 -15.24
C TRP A 7 -6.66 31.33 -15.97
N ALA A 8 -7.14 30.82 -17.12
CA ALA A 8 -6.43 29.83 -17.92
C ALA A 8 -5.11 30.35 -18.49
N LEU A 9 -5.06 31.61 -18.92
CA LEU A 9 -3.82 32.23 -19.43
C LEU A 9 -2.77 32.47 -18.34
N GLY A 10 -3.21 32.74 -17.10
CA GLY A 10 -2.31 32.87 -15.94
C GLY A 10 -1.68 31.54 -15.52
N TRP A 11 -2.42 30.44 -15.62
CA TRP A 11 -1.92 29.10 -15.30
C TRP A 11 -0.92 28.57 -16.34
N LEU A 12 -1.07 28.96 -17.62
CA LEU A 12 -0.21 28.53 -18.72
C LEU A 12 1.07 29.38 -18.89
N GLY A 13 1.26 30.44 -18.09
CA GLY A 13 2.47 31.27 -18.13
C GLY A 13 2.62 32.11 -19.40
N ILE A 14 1.58 32.26 -20.22
CA ILE A 14 1.61 33.02 -21.46
C ILE A 14 1.04 34.42 -21.18
N SER A 15 1.87 35.27 -20.57
CA SER A 15 1.64 36.72 -20.54
C SER A 15 2.86 37.44 -21.10
N LYS A 16 2.61 38.38 -22.02
CA LYS A 16 3.66 39.12 -22.74
C LYS A 16 4.42 40.06 -21.79
N GLY A 17 5.70 39.74 -21.56
CA GLY A 17 6.80 40.71 -21.46
C GLY A 17 6.96 41.52 -20.18
N ARG A 18 7.90 41.10 -19.33
CA ARG A 18 9.09 41.88 -18.89
C ARG A 18 9.96 40.97 -18.02
N GLY A 19 11.28 41.01 -18.22
CA GLY A 19 12.22 40.05 -17.64
C GLY A 19 12.16 39.98 -16.12
N HIS A 20 12.09 38.77 -15.59
CA HIS A 20 12.25 38.50 -14.16
C HIS A 20 13.73 38.30 -13.83
N PRO A 21 14.25 38.86 -12.72
CA PRO A 21 15.57 38.52 -12.22
C PRO A 21 15.63 37.04 -11.84
N LEU A 22 16.79 36.40 -12.02
CA LEU A 22 17.03 35.04 -11.53
C LEU A 22 16.73 34.98 -10.02
N PRO A 23 16.04 33.93 -9.54
CA PRO A 23 15.79 33.76 -8.11
C PRO A 23 17.13 33.53 -7.37
N PRO A 24 17.28 34.02 -6.13
CA PRO A 24 18.46 33.73 -5.32
C PRO A 24 18.56 32.22 -5.06
N GLU A 25 19.79 31.69 -5.07
CA GLU A 25 20.08 30.30 -4.71
C GLU A 25 19.44 29.95 -3.35
N MET A 26 18.57 28.94 -3.34
CA MET A 26 17.97 28.46 -2.10
C MET A 26 19.02 27.71 -1.26
N PRO A 27 19.07 27.92 0.06
CA PRO A 27 19.89 27.10 0.93
C PRO A 27 19.45 25.63 0.80
N ARG A 28 20.42 24.72 0.63
CA ARG A 28 20.19 23.27 0.62
C ARG A 28 19.48 22.87 1.91
N CYS A 29 18.18 22.61 1.80
CA CYS A 29 17.38 22.08 2.89
C CYS A 29 17.68 20.58 3.03
N ALA A 30 18.79 20.26 3.70
CA ALA A 30 19.00 18.93 4.24
C ALA A 30 18.16 18.80 5.52
N SER A 31 16.86 18.59 5.38
CA SER A 31 16.04 18.09 6.47
C SER A 31 15.80 16.61 6.23
N GLN A 32 16.56 15.78 6.96
CA GLN A 32 16.17 14.38 7.13
C GLN A 32 14.76 14.36 7.74
N PRO A 33 13.83 13.53 7.22
CA PRO A 33 12.55 13.35 7.89
C PRO A 33 12.82 12.78 9.29
N ALA A 34 12.15 13.36 10.30
CA ALA A 34 12.25 12.90 11.67
C ALA A 34 11.97 11.38 11.74
N PRO A 35 12.72 10.60 12.52
CA PRO A 35 12.43 9.19 12.70
C PRO A 35 11.00 9.06 13.23
N GLY A 36 10.18 8.27 12.53
CA GLY A 36 8.89 7.83 13.06
C GLY A 36 9.08 7.10 14.39
N PRO A 37 8.01 6.89 15.17
CA PRO A 37 8.11 6.29 16.51
C PRO A 37 8.90 4.98 16.43
N THR A 38 10.00 4.91 17.18
CA THR A 38 10.80 3.70 17.35
C THR A 38 9.89 2.67 18.01
N LEU A 39 9.33 1.75 17.22
CA LEU A 39 8.62 0.60 17.76
C LEU A 39 9.62 -0.28 18.50
N GLU A 40 9.25 -0.67 19.72
CA GLU A 40 10.07 -1.45 20.66
C GLU A 40 10.67 -2.71 19.98
N PRO A 41 11.95 -3.03 20.21
CA PRO A 41 12.64 -4.20 19.63
C PRO A 41 11.83 -5.50 19.70
N ALA A 42 11.06 -5.68 20.76
CA ALA A 42 10.19 -6.83 21.00
C ALA A 42 9.12 -7.07 19.91
N SER A 43 8.56 -6.01 19.30
CA SER A 43 7.56 -6.16 18.22
C SER A 43 8.20 -6.68 16.94
N ALA A 44 9.39 -6.18 16.59
CA ALA A 44 10.13 -6.63 15.43
C ALA A 44 10.60 -8.09 15.59
N ASP A 45 11.04 -8.46 16.80
CA ASP A 45 11.45 -9.83 17.10
C ASP A 45 10.28 -10.81 17.04
N LEU A 46 9.10 -10.43 17.57
CA LEU A 46 7.89 -11.23 17.44
C LEU A 46 7.50 -11.42 15.97
N GLY A 47 7.50 -10.35 15.16
CA GLY A 47 7.22 -10.44 13.73
C GLY A 47 8.20 -11.38 13.01
N ARG A 48 9.50 -11.26 13.29
CA ARG A 48 10.53 -12.14 12.72
C ARG A 48 10.29 -13.60 13.08
N ARG A 49 9.96 -13.89 14.34
CA ARG A 49 9.67 -15.25 14.80
C ARG A 49 8.46 -15.84 14.09
N LEU A 50 7.33 -15.12 14.05
CA LEU A 50 6.13 -15.58 13.36
C LEU A 50 6.40 -15.84 11.87
N TRP A 51 7.19 -15.00 11.22
CA TRP A 51 7.58 -15.21 9.82
C TRP A 51 8.39 -16.50 9.61
N GLN A 52 9.34 -16.76 10.50
CA GLN A 52 10.20 -17.95 10.45
C GLN A 52 9.42 -19.24 10.75
N GLU A 53 8.49 -19.19 11.70
CA GLU A 53 7.62 -20.31 12.10
C GLU A 53 6.52 -20.62 11.07
N ALA A 54 6.21 -19.67 10.18
CA ALA A 54 5.16 -19.82 9.18
C ALA A 54 5.59 -20.64 7.95
N SER A 55 4.66 -21.43 7.41
CA SER A 55 4.81 -22.21 6.18
C SER A 55 4.40 -21.41 4.94
N PRO A 56 4.76 -21.84 3.72
CA PRO A 56 4.16 -21.31 2.49
C PRO A 56 2.62 -21.32 2.56
N ALA A 57 1.97 -20.36 1.88
CA ALA A 57 0.51 -20.21 1.91
C ALA A 57 -0.24 -21.31 1.14
N ALA A 58 0.38 -21.92 0.12
CA ALA A 58 -0.26 -22.98 -0.66
C ALA A 58 -0.66 -24.19 0.22
N GLY A 59 -1.87 -24.71 0.02
CA GLY A 59 -2.40 -25.84 0.80
C GLY A 59 -2.83 -25.51 2.23
N THR A 60 -3.05 -24.22 2.55
CA THR A 60 -3.46 -23.75 3.89
C THR A 60 -4.80 -23.02 3.86
N LEU A 61 -5.16 -22.31 4.95
CA LEU A 61 -6.35 -21.46 4.98
C LEU A 61 -6.22 -20.18 4.14
N VAL A 62 -5.01 -19.81 3.70
CA VAL A 62 -4.80 -18.59 2.91
C VAL A 62 -5.52 -18.65 1.55
N PRO A 63 -5.39 -19.71 0.73
CA PRO A 63 -6.21 -19.88 -0.47
C PRO A 63 -7.72 -19.86 -0.21
N VAL A 64 -8.18 -20.45 0.89
CA VAL A 64 -9.61 -20.45 1.27
C VAL A 64 -10.09 -19.03 1.53
N TYR A 65 -9.29 -18.25 2.28
CA TYR A 65 -9.56 -16.85 2.57
C TYR A 65 -9.56 -15.98 1.32
N LEU A 66 -8.55 -16.12 0.45
CA LEU A 66 -8.51 -15.37 -0.81
C LEU A 66 -9.69 -15.76 -1.71
N ALA A 67 -10.05 -17.05 -1.78
CA ALA A 67 -11.20 -17.51 -2.55
C ALA A 67 -12.53 -16.96 -2.02
N SER A 68 -12.70 -16.80 -0.71
CA SER A 68 -13.90 -16.15 -0.14
C SER A 68 -13.99 -14.66 -0.50
N ARG A 69 -12.88 -14.07 -0.93
CA ARG A 69 -12.76 -12.74 -1.51
C ARG A 69 -12.76 -12.73 -3.06
N ARG A 70 -13.03 -13.88 -3.70
CA ARG A 70 -12.93 -14.09 -5.17
C ARG A 70 -11.54 -13.86 -5.76
N LEU A 71 -10.51 -13.97 -4.93
CA LEU A 71 -9.11 -13.84 -5.32
C LEU A 71 -8.45 -15.22 -5.39
N THR A 72 -7.48 -15.37 -6.28
CA THR A 72 -6.60 -16.53 -6.32
C THR A 72 -5.28 -16.21 -5.61
N LEU A 73 -4.66 -17.19 -4.95
CA LEU A 73 -3.29 -17.06 -4.47
C LEU A 73 -2.34 -17.18 -5.68
N PRO A 74 -1.55 -16.15 -6.03
CA PRO A 74 -0.49 -16.31 -7.03
C PRO A 74 0.58 -17.29 -6.51
N ASP A 75 1.12 -18.14 -7.39
CA ASP A 75 2.07 -19.19 -7.02
C ASP A 75 3.31 -18.62 -6.31
N ASP A 76 3.82 -17.48 -6.77
CA ASP A 76 5.01 -16.81 -6.23
C ASP A 76 4.68 -15.68 -5.24
N ALA A 77 3.42 -15.55 -4.81
CA ALA A 77 3.07 -14.52 -3.84
C ALA A 77 3.84 -14.75 -2.52
N PRO A 78 4.50 -13.73 -1.94
CA PRO A 78 5.27 -13.86 -0.71
C PRO A 78 4.35 -13.83 0.53
N LEU A 79 3.33 -14.69 0.50
CA LEU A 79 2.37 -14.92 1.56
C LEU A 79 2.70 -16.24 2.24
N ARG A 80 2.64 -16.22 3.56
CA ARG A 80 2.85 -17.38 4.43
C ARG A 80 1.64 -17.60 5.32
N PHE A 81 1.57 -18.78 5.91
CA PHE A 81 0.52 -19.17 6.85
C PHE A 81 1.12 -19.59 8.18
N HIS A 82 0.53 -19.12 9.27
CA HIS A 82 0.87 -19.55 10.62
C HIS A 82 -0.39 -20.08 11.32
N PRO A 83 -0.44 -21.35 11.76
CA PRO A 83 -1.68 -21.97 12.29
C PRO A 83 -2.10 -21.43 13.66
N ALA A 84 -1.15 -20.92 14.45
CA ALA A 84 -1.39 -20.43 15.81
C ALA A 84 -0.59 -19.15 16.11
N ALA A 85 -0.70 -18.15 15.24
CA ALA A 85 0.02 -16.88 15.41
C ALA A 85 -0.42 -16.20 16.71
N TRP A 86 0.53 -15.62 17.44
CA TRP A 86 0.25 -14.87 18.66
C TRP A 86 -0.83 -13.81 18.42
N ARG A 87 -1.80 -13.67 19.34
CA ARG A 87 -2.81 -12.61 19.36
C ARG A 87 -2.75 -11.84 20.67
N ASN A 88 -3.19 -10.58 20.66
CA ASN A 88 -3.38 -9.85 21.92
C ASN A 88 -4.47 -10.53 22.76
N ARG A 89 -4.27 -10.63 24.09
CA ARG A 89 -5.16 -11.37 24.99
C ARG A 89 -6.65 -11.01 24.88
N ALA A 90 -6.97 -9.78 24.48
CA ALA A 90 -8.33 -9.31 24.24
C ALA A 90 -9.05 -10.03 23.08
N ASN A 91 -8.32 -10.62 22.14
CA ASN A 91 -8.84 -11.32 20.96
C ASN A 91 -8.45 -12.81 20.91
N GLY A 92 -8.14 -13.40 22.08
CA GLY A 92 -7.60 -14.74 22.19
C GLY A 92 -6.06 -14.75 22.28
N LEU A 93 -5.48 -15.89 22.66
CA LEU A 93 -4.02 -16.02 22.84
C LEU A 93 -3.29 -16.28 21.52
N THR A 94 -3.89 -17.05 20.62
CA THR A 94 -3.35 -17.40 19.32
C THR A 94 -4.47 -17.62 18.29
N GLY A 95 -4.14 -17.65 17.00
CA GLY A 95 -5.07 -18.05 15.94
C GLY A 95 -4.41 -18.21 14.57
N PRO A 96 -5.08 -18.84 13.60
CA PRO A 96 -4.55 -18.96 12.25
C PRO A 96 -4.41 -17.59 11.60
N ALA A 97 -3.33 -17.38 10.84
CA ALA A 97 -3.05 -16.09 10.21
C ALA A 97 -2.37 -16.24 8.86
N MET A 98 -2.78 -15.38 7.92
CA MET A 98 -2.00 -15.03 6.73
C MET A 98 -0.94 -14.00 7.11
N LEU A 99 0.32 -14.29 6.79
CA LEU A 99 1.45 -13.41 7.02
C LEU A 99 2.00 -12.89 5.69
N ALA A 100 2.38 -11.62 5.65
CA ALA A 100 3.09 -11.03 4.52
C ALA A 100 4.30 -10.23 5.00
N GLN A 101 5.46 -10.47 4.39
CA GLN A 101 6.67 -9.72 4.72
C GLN A 101 6.52 -8.28 4.25
N MET A 102 6.69 -7.33 5.17
CA MET A 102 6.83 -5.92 4.81
C MET A 102 8.31 -5.61 4.61
N THR A 103 8.62 -4.94 3.52
CA THR A 103 9.98 -4.56 3.14
C THR A 103 10.10 -3.05 2.96
N ASP A 104 11.32 -2.55 3.07
CA ASP A 104 11.62 -1.17 2.73
C ASP A 104 11.41 -0.98 1.21
N PRO A 105 10.65 0.05 0.79
CA PRO A 105 10.29 0.22 -0.61
C PRO A 105 11.49 0.56 -1.51
N ALA A 106 12.55 1.17 -0.97
CA ALA A 106 13.73 1.55 -1.74
C ALA A 106 14.83 0.47 -1.74
N THR A 107 14.95 -0.30 -0.66
CA THR A 107 16.07 -1.23 -0.47
C THR A 107 15.67 -2.71 -0.44
N ALA A 108 14.36 -3.01 -0.49
CA ALA A 108 13.79 -4.35 -0.36
C ALA A 108 14.15 -5.10 0.95
N LYS A 109 14.81 -4.44 1.91
CA LYS A 109 15.19 -5.06 3.19
C LYS A 109 13.95 -5.35 4.04
N PRO A 110 13.88 -6.53 4.70
CA PRO A 110 12.78 -6.84 5.61
C PRO A 110 12.67 -5.82 6.75
N LEU A 111 11.47 -5.30 6.97
CA LEU A 111 11.15 -4.32 8.02
C LEU A 111 10.20 -4.87 9.09
N GLY A 112 9.29 -5.74 8.68
CA GLY A 112 8.26 -6.27 9.56
C GLY A 112 7.39 -7.31 8.87
N VAL A 113 6.27 -7.62 9.52
CA VAL A 113 5.28 -8.57 9.03
C VAL A 113 3.89 -7.99 9.21
N HIS A 114 3.12 -8.02 8.14
CA HIS A 114 1.70 -7.77 8.16
C HIS A 114 0.98 -9.08 8.49
N VAL A 115 0.15 -9.06 9.53
CA VAL A 115 -0.55 -10.25 10.06
C VAL A 115 -2.05 -10.05 9.86
N THR A 116 -2.68 -10.96 9.13
CA THR A 116 -4.13 -11.01 8.96
C THR A 116 -4.64 -12.30 9.61
N TYR A 117 -5.28 -12.18 10.77
CA TYR A 117 -5.87 -13.32 11.46
C TYR A 117 -7.11 -13.78 10.70
N LEU A 118 -7.26 -15.10 10.57
CA LEU A 118 -8.35 -15.74 9.85
C LEU A 118 -9.27 -16.43 10.84
N ARG A 119 -10.53 -16.65 10.43
CA ARG A 119 -11.39 -17.62 11.11
C ARG A 119 -10.78 -19.03 10.98
N PRO A 120 -11.10 -19.97 11.90
CA PRO A 120 -10.57 -21.34 11.84
C PRO A 120 -10.90 -22.11 10.55
N ASP A 121 -11.96 -21.72 9.86
CA ASP A 121 -12.38 -22.27 8.56
C ASP A 121 -11.82 -21.50 7.36
N GLY A 122 -11.10 -20.39 7.59
CA GLY A 122 -10.57 -19.50 6.55
C GLY A 122 -11.64 -18.69 5.82
N SER A 123 -12.92 -18.74 6.21
CA SER A 123 -14.01 -18.10 5.47
C SER A 123 -13.94 -16.57 5.47
N GLU A 124 -13.33 -15.99 6.51
CA GLU A 124 -13.21 -14.55 6.68
C GLU A 124 -12.01 -14.20 7.59
N LYS A 125 -11.75 -12.91 7.75
CA LYS A 125 -10.89 -12.41 8.82
C LYS A 125 -11.46 -12.82 10.18
N ALA A 126 -10.57 -13.05 11.14
CA ALA A 126 -10.98 -13.28 12.52
C ALA A 126 -11.77 -12.07 13.05
N GLU A 127 -12.67 -12.32 14.00
CA GLU A 127 -13.50 -11.27 14.58
C GLU A 127 -12.71 -10.39 15.56
N GLY A 128 -13.21 -9.17 15.74
CA GLY A 128 -12.69 -8.20 16.71
C GLY A 128 -11.73 -7.17 16.12
N ALA A 129 -11.58 -6.06 16.85
CA ALA A 129 -10.59 -5.05 16.53
C ALA A 129 -9.18 -5.66 16.54
N GLY A 130 -8.35 -5.38 15.53
CA GLY A 130 -7.03 -6.00 15.42
C GLY A 130 -7.03 -7.37 14.73
N ALA A 131 -8.06 -7.70 13.95
CA ALA A 131 -8.02 -8.79 12.97
C ALA A 131 -6.86 -8.66 11.96
N LYS A 132 -6.33 -7.44 11.81
CA LYS A 132 -5.17 -7.10 11.01
C LYS A 132 -4.20 -6.28 11.86
N ILE A 133 -2.94 -6.68 11.95
CA ILE A 133 -1.89 -5.93 12.68
C ILE A 133 -0.59 -5.88 11.88
N LYS A 134 0.31 -4.99 12.31
CA LYS A 134 1.68 -4.88 11.82
C LYS A 134 2.64 -5.10 12.98
N LEU A 135 3.61 -5.98 12.78
CA LEU A 135 4.71 -6.25 13.72
C LEU A 135 6.02 -5.78 13.11
N GLY A 136 6.85 -5.09 13.89
CA GLY A 136 8.04 -4.40 13.39
C GLY A 136 7.70 -3.09 12.64
N ARG A 137 8.66 -2.60 11.83
CA ARG A 137 8.49 -1.35 11.08
C ARG A 137 7.56 -1.55 9.90
N ALA A 138 6.69 -0.57 9.65
CA ALA A 138 5.86 -0.55 8.45
C ALA A 138 6.73 -0.43 7.20
N GLY A 139 6.28 -1.09 6.13
CA GLY A 139 6.90 -1.09 4.81
C GLY A 139 5.85 -1.46 3.76
N VAL A 140 6.28 -1.97 2.62
CA VAL A 140 5.40 -2.48 1.57
C VAL A 140 5.45 -4.00 1.48
N VAL A 141 4.31 -4.60 1.17
CA VAL A 141 4.23 -5.99 0.72
C VAL A 141 4.34 -5.99 -0.80
N ARG A 142 5.38 -6.64 -1.31
CA ARG A 142 5.66 -6.79 -2.75
C ARG A 142 4.95 -8.05 -3.22
N LEU A 143 3.79 -7.93 -3.85
CA LEU A 143 3.03 -9.11 -4.31
C LEU A 143 3.51 -9.66 -5.65
N VAL A 144 4.38 -8.91 -6.30
CA VAL A 144 5.12 -9.28 -7.51
C VAL A 144 6.62 -9.14 -7.25
N PRO A 145 7.46 -9.95 -7.91
CA PRO A 145 8.92 -9.79 -7.87
C PRO A 145 9.36 -8.42 -8.37
N ASP A 146 10.50 -7.92 -7.88
CA ASP A 146 11.03 -6.61 -8.27
C ASP A 146 11.45 -6.57 -9.73
N GLU A 147 11.85 -7.72 -10.27
CA GLU A 147 12.26 -7.90 -11.67
C GLU A 147 11.11 -7.65 -12.66
N GLU A 148 9.86 -7.79 -12.21
CA GLU A 148 8.66 -7.49 -12.99
C GLU A 148 8.23 -6.02 -12.89
N VAL A 149 8.87 -5.25 -11.99
CA VAL A 149 8.62 -3.82 -11.84
C VAL A 149 9.55 -3.02 -12.76
N ALA A 150 8.99 -2.59 -13.89
CA ALA A 150 9.64 -1.67 -14.82
C ALA A 150 9.44 -0.21 -14.35
N GLU A 151 9.00 0.68 -15.24
CA GLU A 151 8.90 2.12 -14.96
C GLU A 151 7.56 2.52 -14.28
N GLY A 152 6.59 1.62 -14.21
CA GLY A 152 5.27 1.86 -13.64
C GLY A 152 5.00 1.00 -12.40
N LEU A 153 4.45 1.59 -11.35
CA LEU A 153 4.10 0.89 -10.11
C LEU A 153 2.71 1.28 -9.60
N GLY A 154 1.95 0.29 -9.16
CA GLY A 154 0.71 0.47 -8.42
C GLY A 154 0.92 0.40 -6.93
N LEU A 155 0.15 1.19 -6.20
CA LEU A 155 0.12 1.14 -4.74
C LEU A 155 -1.32 1.08 -4.25
N ALA A 156 -1.65 0.00 -3.55
CA ALA A 156 -2.92 -0.16 -2.87
C ALA A 156 -2.74 -0.13 -1.34
N GLU A 157 -3.83 0.07 -0.60
CA GLU A 157 -3.79 -0.03 0.85
C GLU A 157 -3.64 -1.49 1.31
N GLY A 158 -4.55 -2.37 0.88
CA GLY A 158 -4.60 -3.78 1.29
C GLY A 158 -3.91 -4.74 0.32
N ILE A 159 -3.57 -5.93 0.84
CA ILE A 159 -3.11 -7.06 0.02
C ILE A 159 -4.24 -7.51 -0.91
N GLU A 160 -5.46 -7.58 -0.40
CA GLU A 160 -6.66 -7.98 -1.12
C GLU A 160 -6.98 -6.98 -2.24
N THR A 161 -6.92 -5.67 -1.96
CA THR A 161 -7.09 -4.61 -2.95
C THR A 161 -6.03 -4.71 -4.06
N ALA A 162 -4.75 -4.93 -3.70
CA ALA A 162 -3.69 -5.10 -4.68
C ALA A 162 -3.90 -6.34 -5.57
N LEU A 163 -4.25 -7.48 -4.98
CA LEU A 163 -4.57 -8.71 -5.73
C LEU A 163 -5.79 -8.50 -6.64
N ALA A 164 -6.85 -7.85 -6.16
CA ALA A 164 -8.05 -7.56 -6.94
C ALA A 164 -7.72 -6.67 -8.16
N THR A 165 -6.92 -5.62 -7.96
CA THR A 165 -6.42 -4.76 -9.05
C THR A 165 -5.68 -5.57 -10.12
N MET A 166 -4.78 -6.46 -9.71
CA MET A 166 -4.02 -7.29 -10.65
C MET A 166 -4.90 -8.33 -11.36
N GLN A 167 -5.77 -9.03 -10.64
CA GLN A 167 -6.51 -10.19 -11.16
C GLN A 167 -7.79 -9.80 -11.91
N HIS A 168 -8.50 -8.77 -11.47
CA HIS A 168 -9.80 -8.40 -12.05
C HIS A 168 -9.69 -7.23 -13.03
N PHE A 169 -8.72 -6.34 -12.82
CA PHE A 169 -8.53 -5.16 -13.67
C PHE A 169 -7.31 -5.27 -14.58
N GLN A 170 -6.57 -6.39 -14.51
CA GLN A 170 -5.39 -6.67 -15.34
C GLN A 170 -4.35 -5.55 -15.26
N TRP A 171 -4.24 -4.94 -14.08
CA TRP A 171 -3.34 -3.83 -13.83
C TRP A 171 -2.25 -4.29 -12.86
N ALA A 172 -1.02 -4.39 -13.36
CA ALA A 172 0.15 -4.86 -12.62
C ALA A 172 1.39 -4.07 -13.07
N PRO A 173 2.43 -3.94 -12.23
CA PRO A 173 2.59 -4.50 -10.89
C PRO A 173 1.96 -3.65 -9.77
N VAL A 174 1.40 -4.27 -8.72
CA VAL A 174 0.82 -3.56 -7.56
C VAL A 174 1.45 -4.04 -6.25
N TRP A 175 1.90 -3.11 -5.41
CA TRP A 175 2.30 -3.36 -4.03
C TRP A 175 1.22 -2.92 -3.04
N ALA A 176 1.23 -3.51 -1.85
CA ALA A 176 0.34 -3.12 -0.75
C ALA A 176 1.10 -2.35 0.35
N ALA A 177 0.62 -1.17 0.71
CA ALA A 177 1.23 -0.31 1.72
C ALA A 177 0.79 -0.64 3.16
N GLY A 178 -0.34 -1.33 3.33
CA GLY A 178 -0.90 -1.76 4.62
C GLY A 178 -1.91 -0.79 5.24
N ASP A 179 -1.69 0.52 5.12
CA ASP A 179 -2.62 1.58 5.57
C ASP A 179 -2.43 2.93 4.82
N ALA A 180 -3.41 3.82 4.95
CA ALA A 180 -3.38 5.18 4.40
C ALA A 180 -2.15 5.99 4.86
N GLY A 181 -1.66 5.80 6.10
CA GLY A 181 -0.45 6.47 6.59
C GLY A 181 0.79 6.09 5.78
N SER A 182 0.93 4.81 5.46
CA SER A 182 2.03 4.26 4.68
C SER A 182 1.94 4.67 3.21
N ILE A 183 0.74 4.76 2.64
CA ILE A 183 0.51 5.38 1.31
C ILE A 183 0.99 6.83 1.33
N ALA A 184 0.52 7.61 2.32
CA ALA A 184 0.88 9.02 2.42
C ALA A 184 2.40 9.19 2.54
N GLY A 185 3.11 8.29 3.23
CA GLY A 185 4.56 8.32 3.42
C GLY A 185 5.40 7.68 2.31
N PHE A 186 4.78 7.05 1.30
CA PHE A 186 5.52 6.27 0.30
C PHE A 186 6.55 7.14 -0.48
N PRO A 187 7.84 6.78 -0.48
CA PRO A 187 8.88 7.61 -1.05
C PRO A 187 8.84 7.61 -2.59
N VAL A 188 9.51 8.58 -3.21
CA VAL A 188 9.79 8.51 -4.65
C VAL A 188 10.90 7.50 -4.87
N LEU A 189 10.69 6.58 -5.80
CA LEU A 189 11.64 5.50 -6.10
C LEU A 189 12.44 5.82 -7.35
N ASN A 190 13.73 5.49 -7.32
CA ASN A 190 14.57 5.56 -8.51
C ASN A 190 14.15 4.45 -9.48
N GLY A 191 14.16 4.74 -10.78
CA GLY A 191 13.74 3.80 -11.84
C GLY A 191 12.23 3.73 -12.07
N ILE A 192 11.40 4.23 -11.15
CA ILE A 192 9.95 4.34 -11.36
C ILE A 192 9.61 5.73 -11.87
N GLU A 193 8.97 5.78 -13.04
CA GLU A 193 8.52 6.99 -13.72
C GLU A 193 7.07 7.34 -13.42
N GLU A 194 6.23 6.33 -13.19
CA GLU A 194 4.80 6.48 -12.92
C GLU A 194 4.34 5.70 -11.68
N LEU A 195 3.64 6.39 -10.77
CA LEU A 195 2.92 5.78 -9.65
C LEU A 195 1.42 5.93 -9.82
N THR A 196 0.67 4.82 -9.76
CA THR A 196 -0.79 4.85 -9.66
C THR A 196 -1.22 4.39 -8.27
N VAL A 197 -1.90 5.25 -7.52
CA VAL A 197 -2.46 4.91 -6.21
C VAL A 197 -3.91 4.46 -6.36
N PHE A 198 -4.20 3.23 -5.95
CA PHE A 198 -5.54 2.65 -5.88
C PHE A 198 -6.10 2.93 -4.48
N ALA A 199 -6.92 3.96 -4.37
CA ALA A 199 -7.48 4.40 -3.11
C ALA A 199 -8.87 3.80 -2.90
N ASP A 200 -9.08 3.18 -1.74
CA ASP A 200 -10.40 2.73 -1.31
C ASP A 200 -11.31 3.93 -1.01
N SER A 201 -12.62 3.78 -1.27
CA SER A 201 -13.57 4.90 -1.21
C SER A 201 -14.30 5.05 0.14
N ASP A 202 -14.04 4.15 1.08
CA ASP A 202 -14.88 3.91 2.26
C ASP A 202 -14.37 4.52 3.58
N ASP A 203 -13.26 5.25 3.57
CA ASP A 203 -12.57 5.67 4.80
C ASP A 203 -12.79 7.14 5.22
N ARG A 204 -13.94 7.72 4.84
CA ARG A 204 -14.27 9.14 5.07
C ARG A 204 -13.24 10.11 4.45
N GLY A 205 -12.47 9.65 3.46
CA GLY A 205 -11.55 10.45 2.66
C GLY A 205 -10.11 10.48 3.18
N ALA A 206 -9.76 9.67 4.19
CA ALA A 206 -8.39 9.58 4.69
C ALA A 206 -7.43 9.03 3.62
N GLY A 207 -7.87 8.06 2.83
CA GLY A 207 -7.13 7.30 1.85
C GLY A 207 -6.96 8.11 0.58
N LEU A 208 -8.02 8.82 0.16
CA LEU A 208 -7.91 9.83 -0.89
C LEU A 208 -6.98 10.98 -0.47
N GLY A 209 -7.03 11.41 0.79
CA GLY A 209 -6.11 12.40 1.35
C GLY A 209 -4.65 11.92 1.34
N ALA A 210 -4.41 10.68 1.71
CA ALA A 210 -3.11 10.03 1.67
C ALA A 210 -2.58 9.89 0.24
N ALA A 211 -3.42 9.42 -0.69
CA ALA A 211 -3.10 9.30 -2.10
C ALA A 211 -2.73 10.64 -2.71
N ARG A 212 -3.48 11.72 -2.40
CA ARG A 212 -3.15 13.09 -2.85
C ARG A 212 -1.81 13.58 -2.32
N LYS A 213 -1.50 13.31 -1.04
CA LYS A 213 -0.19 13.66 -0.45
C LYS A 213 0.94 12.91 -1.16
N CYS A 214 0.76 11.62 -1.40
CA CYS A 214 1.73 10.80 -2.12
C CYS A 214 1.93 11.28 -3.56
N ALA A 215 0.84 11.42 -4.32
CA ALA A 215 0.87 11.88 -5.70
C ALA A 215 1.51 13.27 -5.84
N SER A 216 1.23 14.19 -4.91
CA SER A 216 1.87 15.51 -4.88
C SER A 216 3.39 15.42 -4.67
N ARG A 217 3.88 14.50 -3.82
CA ARG A 217 5.32 14.27 -3.63
C ARG A 217 5.97 13.76 -4.92
N TRP A 218 5.35 12.79 -5.58
CA TRP A 218 5.84 12.20 -6.83
C TRP A 218 5.85 13.22 -7.97
N ALA A 219 4.77 13.98 -8.14
CA ALA A 219 4.68 15.06 -9.13
C ALA A 219 5.76 16.14 -8.91
N LYS A 220 6.02 16.55 -7.65
CA LYS A 220 7.09 17.50 -7.32
C LYS A 220 8.49 16.98 -7.65
N ALA A 221 8.67 15.66 -7.68
CA ALA A 221 9.91 15.02 -8.10
C ALA A 221 9.99 14.80 -9.63
N GLY A 222 9.04 15.35 -10.40
CA GLY A 222 8.99 15.20 -11.86
C GLY A 222 8.59 13.79 -12.31
N ARG A 223 7.77 13.08 -11.53
CA ARG A 223 7.22 11.76 -11.86
C ARG A 223 5.74 11.86 -12.16
N LEU A 224 5.24 10.97 -13.02
CA LEU A 224 3.81 10.82 -13.24
C LEU A 224 3.17 10.21 -12.00
N ALA A 225 2.04 10.77 -11.57
CA ALA A 225 1.30 10.26 -10.42
C ALA A 225 -0.20 10.33 -10.71
N ARG A 226 -0.87 9.18 -10.60
CA ARG A 226 -2.32 9.05 -10.77
C ARG A 226 -2.97 8.53 -9.50
N ILE A 227 -4.24 8.86 -9.35
CA ILE A 227 -5.08 8.32 -8.29
C ILE A 227 -6.31 7.74 -8.96
N THR A 228 -6.52 6.45 -8.75
CA THR A 228 -7.73 5.75 -9.17
C THR A 228 -8.51 5.42 -7.91
N ALA A 229 -9.70 5.98 -7.78
CA ALA A 229 -10.62 5.64 -6.70
C ALA A 229 -11.64 4.63 -7.20
N ALA A 230 -12.01 3.68 -6.35
CA ALA A 230 -13.17 2.84 -6.59
C ALA A 230 -14.45 3.73 -6.64
N PRO A 231 -15.52 3.30 -7.34
CA PRO A 231 -16.81 3.95 -7.28
C PRO A 231 -17.29 4.12 -5.83
N ALA A 232 -18.02 5.21 -5.57
CA ALA A 232 -18.46 5.57 -4.23
C ALA A 232 -19.22 4.42 -3.55
N GLY A 233 -18.79 4.06 -2.34
CA GLY A 233 -19.41 2.98 -1.54
C GLY A 233 -18.98 1.58 -1.96
N SER A 234 -17.86 1.44 -2.65
CA SER A 234 -17.20 0.17 -2.94
C SER A 234 -15.69 0.30 -2.78
N ASP A 235 -15.01 -0.80 -2.52
CA ASP A 235 -13.55 -0.91 -2.67
C ASP A 235 -13.20 -1.78 -3.90
N PHE A 236 -11.93 -1.80 -4.32
CA PHE A 236 -11.54 -2.59 -5.51
C PHE A 236 -11.71 -4.09 -5.30
N ALA A 237 -11.68 -4.58 -4.06
CA ALA A 237 -11.97 -5.97 -3.77
C ALA A 237 -13.47 -6.24 -3.99
N ASP A 238 -14.35 -5.38 -3.48
CA ASP A 238 -15.82 -5.43 -3.58
C ASP A 238 -16.33 -5.30 -5.01
N LEU A 239 -15.63 -4.56 -5.88
CA LEU A 239 -16.02 -4.44 -7.30
C LEU A 239 -15.95 -5.77 -8.05
N ALA A 240 -15.11 -6.71 -7.60
CA ALA A 240 -15.10 -8.08 -8.11
C ALA A 240 -16.44 -8.81 -7.90
N TRP A 241 -17.29 -8.35 -6.97
CA TRP A 241 -18.61 -8.95 -6.76
C TRP A 241 -19.60 -8.67 -7.88
N ARG A 242 -19.44 -7.56 -8.63
CA ARG A 242 -20.44 -7.06 -9.61
C ARG A 242 -20.12 -7.39 -11.08
N ALA A 243 -18.92 -7.89 -11.36
CA ALA A 243 -18.46 -8.15 -12.73
C ALA A 243 -18.54 -9.64 -13.15
N ALA A 244 -19.16 -10.50 -12.31
CA ALA A 244 -19.34 -11.93 -12.56
C ALA A 244 -20.80 -12.29 -12.81
#